data_AF-A0A3B9BL37-F1
#
_entry.id   AF-A0A3B9BL37-F1
#
_cell.length_a   1.000
_cell.length_b   1.000
_cell.length_c   1.000
_cell.angle_alpha   90.00
_cell.angle_beta   90.00
_cell.angle_gamma   90.00
#
_symmetry.space_group_name_H-M   'P 1'
#
loop_
_entity.id
_entity.type
_entity.pdbx_description
1 polymer ?
#
loop_
_entity_poly.entity_id
_entity_poly.type
_entity_poly.pdbx_seq_one_letter_code
_entity_poly.pdbx_strand_id
1 'polypeptide(L)'
;IDILSDMAARNLVHVSISVTSLDRHLARRMEPRAATPARRIDALRQLHDAGIPTSVMVAPVIPAINDTEIEAILTAARDAGAQMAGYILLRLPLEIKTLFREWLEEEFPDRAAHCLNLLRDMRGGRDNDPEFHRRMRGTGPYADLIASRFALAARKLGLKTGEGAFDLDLSQFRVPPQAGDQMELFSV
;
A
#
# COMPACT_ATOMS: atom_id res chain seq x y z
N ILE A 1 4.03 2.63 -19.10
CA ILE A 1 2.90 1.90 -19.74
C ILE A 1 3.48 0.86 -20.67
N ASP A 2 4.12 1.27 -21.77
CA ASP A 2 5.01 0.47 -22.65
C ASP A 2 5.27 -1.01 -22.23
N ILE A 3 6.37 -1.29 -21.52
CA ILE A 3 6.75 -2.65 -21.11
C ILE A 3 5.68 -3.33 -20.24
N LEU A 4 4.97 -2.58 -19.39
CA LEU A 4 3.98 -3.11 -18.47
C LEU A 4 2.73 -3.62 -19.20
N SER A 5 2.30 -2.97 -20.28
CA SER A 5 1.15 -3.43 -21.07
C SER A 5 1.42 -4.77 -21.76
N ASP A 6 2.62 -4.95 -22.32
CA ASP A 6 3.01 -6.21 -22.96
C ASP A 6 3.17 -7.35 -21.95
N MET A 7 3.70 -7.05 -20.76
CA MET A 7 3.71 -8.00 -19.64
C MET A 7 2.29 -8.34 -19.15
N ALA A 8 1.40 -7.35 -19.08
CA ALA A 8 0.02 -7.55 -18.62
C ALA A 8 -0.78 -8.43 -19.58
N ALA A 9 -0.60 -8.26 -20.90
CA ALA A 9 -1.21 -9.12 -21.92
C ALA A 9 -0.82 -10.60 -21.77
N ARG A 10 0.35 -10.87 -21.16
CA ARG A 10 0.86 -12.21 -20.86
C ARG A 10 0.56 -12.67 -19.42
N ASN A 11 -0.23 -11.91 -18.67
CA ASN A 11 -0.55 -12.14 -17.26
C ASN A 11 0.71 -12.19 -16.35
N LEU A 12 1.74 -11.41 -16.66
CA LEU A 12 3.02 -11.43 -15.94
C LEU A 12 3.19 -10.31 -14.91
N VAL A 13 2.29 -9.33 -14.91
CA VAL A 13 2.40 -8.17 -14.02
C VAL A 13 1.04 -7.66 -13.57
N HIS A 14 1.02 -7.10 -12.36
CA HIS A 14 0.02 -6.14 -11.93
C HIS A 14 0.77 -4.98 -11.27
N VAL A 15 0.16 -3.79 -11.22
CA VAL A 15 0.77 -2.60 -10.64
C VAL A 15 0.01 -2.15 -9.40
N SER A 16 0.71 -1.94 -8.29
CA SER A 16 0.14 -1.32 -7.09
C SER A 16 0.65 0.10 -6.91
N ILE A 17 -0.25 1.05 -6.66
CA ILE A 17 0.10 2.43 -6.34
C ILE A 17 -0.36 2.75 -4.91
N SER A 18 0.58 3.22 -4.08
CA SER A 18 0.25 3.68 -2.74
C SER A 18 -0.41 5.05 -2.76
N VAL A 19 -1.56 5.18 -2.11
CA VAL A 19 -2.24 6.46 -1.89
C VAL A 19 -2.38 6.66 -0.38
N THR A 20 -1.58 7.60 0.14
CA THR A 20 -1.51 7.87 1.58
C THR A 20 -2.66 8.74 2.07
N SER A 21 -3.05 9.75 1.28
CA SER A 21 -4.13 10.70 1.57
C SER A 21 -4.62 11.29 0.24
N LEU A 22 -5.89 11.69 0.17
CA LEU A 22 -6.44 12.51 -0.92
C LEU A 22 -6.30 14.01 -0.63
N ASP A 23 -6.04 14.39 0.63
CA ASP A 23 -5.72 15.77 0.99
C ASP A 23 -4.33 16.16 0.48
N ARG A 24 -4.30 17.13 -0.42
CA ARG A 24 -3.07 17.68 -1.02
C ARG A 24 -2.15 18.31 0.02
N HIS A 25 -2.69 18.93 1.05
CA HIS A 25 -1.91 19.57 2.11
C HIS A 25 -1.20 18.52 2.95
N LEU A 26 -1.94 17.51 3.45
CA LEU A 26 -1.36 16.40 4.19
C LEU A 26 -0.33 15.64 3.35
N ALA A 27 -0.66 15.29 2.09
CA ALA A 27 0.27 14.60 1.20
C ALA A 27 1.57 15.38 0.96
N ARG A 28 1.50 16.71 0.80
CA ARG A 28 2.69 17.55 0.62
C ARG A 28 3.56 17.61 1.88
N ARG A 29 2.95 17.60 3.06
CA ARG A 29 3.66 17.61 4.35
C ARG A 29 4.39 16.29 4.60
N MET A 30 3.71 15.18 4.32
CA MET A 30 4.27 13.84 4.50
C MET A 30 5.29 13.45 3.43
N GLU A 31 4.98 13.75 2.17
CA GLU A 31 5.69 13.23 1.00
C GLU A 31 5.94 14.35 -0.03
N PRO A 32 6.66 15.44 0.32
CA PRO A 32 6.75 16.66 -0.49
C PRO A 32 7.32 16.47 -1.90
N ARG A 33 8.10 15.40 -2.10
CA ARG A 33 8.76 15.07 -3.37
C ARG A 33 7.98 14.03 -4.19
N ALA A 34 6.92 13.45 -3.63
CA ALA A 34 6.16 12.44 -4.31
C ALA A 34 5.06 13.05 -5.19
N ALA A 35 4.52 12.23 -6.10
CA ALA A 35 3.41 12.66 -6.94
C ALA A 35 2.18 13.00 -6.08
N THR A 36 1.51 14.10 -6.41
CA THR A 36 0.28 14.54 -5.74
C THR A 36 -0.80 13.45 -5.77
N PRO A 37 -1.72 13.39 -4.79
CA PRO A 37 -2.77 12.37 -4.75
C PRO A 37 -3.54 12.22 -6.06
N ALA A 38 -3.98 13.33 -6.66
CA ALA A 38 -4.69 13.32 -7.94
C ALA A 38 -3.89 12.66 -9.08
N ARG A 39 -2.58 12.88 -9.14
CA ARG A 39 -1.70 12.22 -10.14
C ARG A 39 -1.54 10.73 -9.90
N ARG A 40 -1.59 10.27 -8.65
CA ARG A 40 -1.55 8.83 -8.33
C ARG A 40 -2.84 8.13 -8.75
N ILE A 41 -3.99 8.76 -8.51
CA ILE A 41 -5.30 8.27 -8.98
C ILE A 41 -5.35 8.29 -10.52
N ASP A 42 -4.84 9.34 -11.14
CA ASP A 42 -4.79 9.42 -12.60
C ASP A 42 -3.86 8.35 -13.22
N ALA A 43 -2.72 8.08 -12.57
CA ALA A 43 -1.84 6.99 -12.99
C ALA A 43 -2.54 5.62 -12.90
N LEU A 44 -3.35 5.37 -11.86
CA LEU A 44 -4.17 4.15 -11.78
C LEU A 44 -5.10 4.02 -12.99
N ARG A 45 -5.78 5.12 -13.36
CA ARG A 45 -6.66 5.16 -14.53
C ARG A 45 -5.93 4.88 -15.82
N GLN A 46 -4.82 5.58 -16.07
CA GLN A 46 -4.04 5.38 -17.30
C GLN A 46 -3.49 3.95 -17.43
N LEU A 47 -3.08 3.33 -16.32
CA LEU A 47 -2.65 1.94 -16.30
C LEU A 47 -3.81 0.99 -16.59
N HIS A 48 -4.97 1.21 -15.95
CA HIS A 48 -6.17 0.43 -16.17
C HIS A 48 -6.64 0.50 -17.63
N ASP A 49 -6.72 1.70 -18.18
CA ASP A 49 -7.14 1.94 -19.58
C ASP A 49 -6.18 1.28 -20.59
N ALA A 50 -4.91 1.09 -20.21
CA ALA A 50 -3.92 0.36 -20.99
C ALA A 50 -3.99 -1.18 -20.80
N GLY A 51 -5.01 -1.69 -20.10
CA GLY A 51 -5.21 -3.12 -19.84
C GLY A 51 -4.30 -3.71 -18.76
N ILE A 52 -3.61 -2.87 -17.97
CA ILE A 52 -2.72 -3.33 -16.90
C ILE A 52 -3.54 -3.53 -15.63
N PRO A 53 -3.57 -4.74 -15.02
CA PRO A 53 -4.25 -4.96 -13.75
C PRO A 53 -3.66 -4.06 -12.66
N THR A 54 -4.52 -3.33 -11.96
CA THR A 54 -4.09 -2.34 -10.97
C THR A 54 -4.69 -2.56 -9.59
N SER A 55 -3.90 -2.20 -8.58
CA SER A 55 -4.31 -2.19 -7.18
C SER A 55 -3.93 -0.89 -6.49
N VAL A 56 -4.66 -0.57 -5.42
CA VAL A 56 -4.33 0.54 -4.53
C VAL A 56 -3.82 0.01 -3.20
N MET A 57 -2.83 0.70 -2.64
CA MET A 57 -2.37 0.46 -1.28
C MET A 57 -2.63 1.71 -0.43
N VAL A 58 -3.52 1.62 0.56
CA VAL A 58 -3.68 2.68 1.56
C VAL A 58 -2.53 2.56 2.56
N ALA A 59 -1.41 3.24 2.28
CA ALA A 59 -0.20 3.07 3.07
C ALA A 59 0.67 4.33 3.10
N PRO A 60 1.17 4.72 4.29
CA PRO A 60 0.75 4.20 5.60
C PRO A 60 -0.65 4.70 6.01
N VAL A 61 -1.41 3.84 6.70
CA VAL A 61 -2.54 4.26 7.54
C VAL A 61 -1.95 4.76 8.86
N ILE A 62 -2.22 6.02 9.19
CA ILE A 62 -1.79 6.74 10.38
C ILE A 62 -3.03 7.05 11.23
N PRO A 63 -3.17 6.41 12.41
CA PRO A 63 -4.28 6.61 13.32
C PRO A 63 -4.52 8.08 13.66
N ALA A 64 -5.78 8.51 13.66
CA ALA A 64 -6.20 9.87 13.95
C ALA A 64 -5.65 10.96 13.00
N ILE A 65 -4.93 10.59 11.94
CA ILE A 65 -4.38 11.51 10.94
C ILE A 65 -5.04 11.31 9.58
N ASN A 66 -4.98 10.10 9.00
CA ASN A 66 -5.55 9.80 7.68
C ASN A 66 -6.42 8.53 7.64
N ASP A 67 -6.63 7.84 8.76
CA ASP A 67 -7.42 6.60 8.81
C ASP A 67 -8.91 6.84 8.46
N THR A 68 -9.40 8.07 8.59
CA THR A 68 -10.73 8.48 8.12
C THR A 68 -10.85 8.51 6.59
N GLU A 69 -9.73 8.53 5.86
CA GLU A 69 -9.73 8.63 4.39
C GLU A 69 -9.79 7.26 3.69
N ILE A 70 -9.73 6.15 4.42
CA ILE A 70 -9.69 4.79 3.85
C ILE A 70 -10.79 4.60 2.81
N GLU A 71 -12.05 4.87 3.16
CA GLU A 71 -13.20 4.66 2.28
C GLU A 71 -13.16 5.56 1.05
N ALA A 72 -12.74 6.82 1.22
CA ALA A 72 -12.64 7.78 0.14
C ALA A 72 -11.52 7.40 -0.86
N ILE A 73 -10.36 6.97 -0.36
CA ILE A 73 -9.25 6.47 -1.18
C ILE A 73 -9.68 5.23 -1.97
N LEU A 74 -10.33 4.26 -1.31
CA LEU A 74 -10.81 3.05 -1.97
C LEU A 74 -11.83 3.36 -3.06
N THR A 75 -12.74 4.30 -2.81
CA THR A 75 -13.74 4.74 -3.80
C THR A 75 -13.05 5.38 -5.00
N ALA A 76 -12.17 6.37 -4.76
CA ALA A 76 -11.45 7.05 -5.83
C ALA A 76 -10.57 6.10 -6.66
N ALA A 77 -9.94 5.12 -6.01
CA ALA A 77 -9.14 4.11 -6.68
C ALA A 77 -10.00 3.15 -7.51
N ARG A 78 -11.16 2.72 -6.98
CA ARG A 78 -12.10 1.87 -7.72
C ARG A 78 -12.62 2.59 -8.96
N ASP A 79 -12.97 3.87 -8.83
CA ASP A 79 -13.43 4.71 -9.95
C ASP A 79 -12.32 4.94 -10.99
N ALA A 80 -11.06 4.83 -10.59
CA ALA A 80 -9.90 4.84 -11.48
C ALA A 80 -9.52 3.45 -12.01
N GLY A 81 -10.35 2.42 -11.80
CA GLY A 81 -10.16 1.10 -12.38
C GLY A 81 -9.36 0.12 -11.53
N ALA A 82 -9.01 0.46 -10.29
CA ALA A 82 -8.40 -0.50 -9.38
C ALA A 82 -9.32 -1.71 -9.16
N GLN A 83 -8.73 -2.90 -9.13
CA GLN A 83 -9.41 -4.19 -8.99
C GLN A 83 -9.12 -4.85 -7.63
N MET A 84 -8.05 -4.43 -6.97
CA MET A 84 -7.62 -4.92 -5.68
C MET A 84 -7.24 -3.75 -4.77
N ALA A 85 -7.41 -3.92 -3.47
CA ALA A 85 -6.87 -3.02 -2.47
C ALA A 85 -6.12 -3.75 -1.35
N GLY A 86 -5.16 -3.04 -0.77
CA GLY A 86 -4.54 -3.39 0.51
C GLY A 86 -4.39 -2.14 1.39
N TYR A 87 -4.01 -2.36 2.65
CA TYR A 87 -3.53 -1.28 3.51
C TYR A 87 -2.33 -1.76 4.33
N ILE A 88 -1.52 -0.80 4.77
CA ILE A 88 -0.43 -1.04 5.72
C ILE A 88 -0.52 0.01 6.82
N LEU A 89 -0.64 -0.44 8.06
CA LEU A 89 -0.54 0.41 9.23
C LEU A 89 0.87 1.00 9.36
N LEU A 90 0.97 2.25 9.79
CA LEU A 90 2.25 2.93 10.04
C LEU A 90 3.22 2.04 10.83
N ARG A 91 4.49 2.07 10.40
CA ARG A 91 5.61 1.39 11.04
C ARG A 91 6.67 2.41 11.37
N LEU A 92 7.27 2.29 12.56
CA LEU A 92 8.30 3.20 13.05
C LEU A 92 9.60 2.44 13.39
N PRO A 93 10.26 1.80 12.41
CA PRO A 93 11.52 1.12 12.66
C PRO A 93 12.65 2.13 12.91
N LEU A 94 13.52 1.82 13.87
CA LEU A 94 14.80 2.49 14.07
C LEU A 94 14.69 4.03 14.07
N GLU A 95 15.45 4.73 13.23
CA GLU A 95 15.53 6.19 13.17
C GLU A 95 14.23 6.86 12.71
N ILE A 96 13.37 6.13 11.98
CA ILE A 96 12.09 6.65 11.47
C ILE A 96 11.16 7.02 12.63
N LYS A 97 11.25 6.33 13.78
CA LYS A 97 10.50 6.68 14.99
C LYS A 97 10.71 8.13 15.40
N THR A 98 11.97 8.58 15.43
CA THR A 98 12.31 9.91 15.94
C THR A 98 11.85 10.97 14.94
N LEU A 99 12.20 10.80 13.66
CA LEU A 99 11.80 11.71 12.59
C LEU A 99 10.29 11.85 12.48
N PHE A 100 9.55 10.74 12.55
CA PHE A 100 8.10 10.78 12.46
C PHE A 100 7.46 11.46 13.68
N ARG A 101 8.02 11.26 14.88
CA ARG A 101 7.53 11.93 16.09
C ARG A 101 7.70 13.43 15.99
N GLU A 102 8.89 13.89 15.62
CA GLU A 102 9.19 15.32 15.46
C GLU A 102 8.26 15.94 14.42
N TRP A 103 8.13 15.31 13.26
CA TRP A 103 7.18 15.73 12.23
C TRP A 103 5.75 15.78 12.76
N LEU A 104 5.30 14.76 13.49
CA LEU A 104 3.93 14.71 13.99
C LEU A 104 3.65 15.80 15.05
N GLU A 105 4.62 16.08 15.92
CA GLU A 105 4.54 17.12 16.94
C GLU A 105 4.53 18.53 16.34
N GLU A 106 5.34 18.77 15.31
CA GLU A 106 5.33 20.02 14.55
C GLU A 106 4.00 20.18 13.79
N GLU A 107 3.54 19.11 13.14
CA GLU A 107 2.53 19.23 12.11
C GLU A 107 1.10 19.07 12.63
N PHE A 108 0.95 18.33 13.73
CA PHE A 108 -0.30 17.98 14.39
C PHE A 108 -0.15 17.98 15.93
N PRO A 109 0.23 19.10 16.56
CA PRO A 109 0.55 19.16 17.98
C PRO A 109 -0.60 18.63 18.86
N ASP A 110 -1.84 18.98 18.54
CA ASP A 110 -3.03 18.56 19.30
C ASP A 110 -3.37 17.08 19.15
N ARG A 111 -2.83 16.40 18.13
CA ARG A 111 -3.11 14.98 17.84
C ARG A 111 -1.90 14.07 18.01
N ALA A 112 -0.70 14.63 18.17
CA ALA A 112 0.54 13.86 18.18
C ALA A 112 0.56 12.79 19.29
N ALA A 113 0.28 13.20 20.53
CA ALA A 113 0.23 12.29 21.66
C ALA A 113 -0.84 11.19 21.46
N HIS A 114 -2.02 11.56 20.96
CA HIS A 114 -3.10 10.61 20.72
C HIS A 114 -2.74 9.57 19.65
N CYS A 115 -2.24 10.01 18.49
CA CYS A 115 -1.80 9.14 17.41
C CYS A 115 -0.71 8.16 17.87
N LEU A 116 0.30 8.64 18.63
CA LEU A 116 1.38 7.79 19.12
C LEU A 116 0.90 6.78 20.18
N ASN A 117 -0.07 7.15 21.02
CA ASN A 117 -0.67 6.22 21.97
C ASN A 117 -1.49 5.13 21.25
N LEU A 118 -2.33 5.50 20.28
CA LEU A 118 -3.04 4.53 19.45
C LEU A 118 -2.08 3.58 18.73
N LEU A 119 -0.97 4.10 18.22
CA LEU A 119 0.05 3.28 17.58
C LEU A 119 0.66 2.27 18.57
N ARG A 120 1.00 2.70 19.78
CA ARG A 120 1.53 1.81 20.83
C ARG A 120 0.53 0.74 21.25
N ASP A 121 -0.72 1.12 21.43
CA ASP A 121 -1.80 0.18 21.79
C ASP A 121 -1.90 -0.93 20.74
N MET A 122 -1.82 -0.56 19.46
CA MET A 122 -1.83 -1.52 18.35
C MET A 122 -0.54 -2.35 18.19
N ARG A 123 0.46 -2.11 19.02
CA ARG A 123 1.80 -2.71 18.97
C ARG A 123 2.20 -3.35 20.31
N GLY A 124 1.25 -3.53 21.22
CA GLY A 124 1.49 -4.12 22.54
C GLY A 124 2.36 -3.21 23.43
N GLY A 125 2.13 -1.90 23.39
CA GLY A 125 2.83 -0.89 24.18
C GLY A 125 4.14 -0.37 23.59
N ARG A 126 4.58 -0.91 22.44
CA ARG A 126 5.83 -0.52 21.77
C ARG A 126 5.58 0.47 20.63
N ASP A 127 6.57 1.27 20.26
CA ASP A 127 6.44 2.16 19.09
C ASP A 127 6.43 1.39 17.75
N ASN A 128 6.99 0.17 17.73
CA ASN A 128 7.08 -0.65 16.53
C ASN A 128 6.99 -2.14 16.86
N ASP A 129 6.64 -2.93 15.85
CA ASP A 129 6.60 -4.38 15.93
C ASP A 129 7.23 -4.97 14.67
N PRO A 130 8.32 -5.76 14.77
CA PRO A 130 9.02 -6.31 13.61
C PRO A 130 8.37 -7.59 13.06
N GLU A 131 7.48 -8.23 13.82
CA GLU A 131 6.93 -9.54 13.48
C GLU A 131 6.16 -9.50 12.15
N PHE A 132 6.48 -10.42 11.23
CA PHE A 132 5.84 -10.46 9.92
C PHE A 132 4.33 -10.66 10.04
N HIS A 133 3.56 -10.14 9.08
CA HIS A 133 2.10 -9.95 9.14
C HIS A 133 1.61 -8.97 10.23
N ARG A 134 1.98 -9.16 11.50
CA ARG A 134 1.55 -8.29 12.62
C ARG A 134 2.04 -6.85 12.42
N ARG A 135 3.28 -6.69 11.92
CA ARG A 135 3.86 -5.38 11.55
C ARG A 135 3.03 -4.58 10.54
N MET A 136 2.24 -5.24 9.68
CA MET A 136 1.46 -4.57 8.64
C MET A 136 0.05 -4.17 9.10
N ARG A 137 -0.52 -4.89 10.08
CA ARG A 137 -1.93 -4.72 10.47
C ARG A 137 -2.12 -4.13 11.87
N GLY A 138 -1.19 -4.39 12.79
CA GLY A 138 -1.38 -4.12 14.22
C GLY A 138 -2.31 -5.16 14.87
N THR A 139 -2.59 -4.97 16.16
CA THR A 139 -3.48 -5.82 16.96
C THR A 139 -4.38 -5.00 17.87
N GLY A 140 -5.47 -5.59 18.36
CA GLY A 140 -6.34 -4.96 19.35
C GLY A 140 -7.42 -4.06 18.73
N PRO A 141 -8.27 -3.44 19.57
CA PRO A 141 -9.57 -2.94 19.13
C PRO A 141 -9.53 -1.89 18.02
N TYR A 142 -8.55 -0.99 18.06
CA TYR A 142 -8.41 0.05 17.04
C TYR A 142 -7.87 -0.50 15.71
N ALA A 143 -6.96 -1.48 15.75
CA ALA A 143 -6.51 -2.18 14.55
C ALA A 143 -7.66 -2.99 13.91
N ASP A 144 -8.48 -3.65 14.75
CA ASP A 144 -9.66 -4.40 14.32
C ASP A 144 -10.72 -3.48 13.69
N LEU A 145 -10.88 -2.27 14.22
CA LEU A 145 -11.74 -1.24 13.64
C LEU A 145 -11.24 -0.82 12.25
N ILE A 146 -9.96 -0.51 12.10
CA ILE A 146 -9.36 -0.17 10.79
C ILE A 146 -9.55 -1.33 9.81
N ALA A 147 -9.24 -2.56 10.23
CA ALA A 147 -9.39 -3.76 9.41
C ALA A 147 -10.84 -3.96 8.95
N SER A 148 -11.80 -3.79 9.87
CA SER A 148 -13.23 -3.94 9.59
C SER A 148 -13.75 -2.87 8.64
N ARG A 149 -13.36 -1.61 8.83
CA ARG A 149 -13.71 -0.50 7.93
C ARG A 149 -13.18 -0.74 6.52
N PHE A 150 -11.89 -1.08 6.42
CA PHE A 150 -11.25 -1.42 5.15
C PHE A 150 -11.96 -2.60 4.46
N ALA A 151 -12.16 -3.71 5.16
CA ALA A 151 -12.77 -4.91 4.59
C ALA A 151 -14.21 -4.67 4.13
N LEU A 152 -14.99 -3.93 4.92
CA LEU A 152 -16.37 -3.58 4.57
C LEU A 152 -16.41 -2.69 3.32
N ALA A 153 -15.55 -1.66 3.26
CA ALA A 153 -15.49 -0.74 2.13
C ALA A 153 -15.02 -1.45 0.85
N ALA A 154 -13.92 -2.22 0.93
CA ALA A 154 -13.42 -3.01 -0.19
C ALA A 154 -14.49 -3.98 -0.73
N ARG A 155 -15.20 -4.69 0.16
CA ARG A 155 -16.30 -5.58 -0.22
C ARG A 155 -17.44 -4.83 -0.91
N LYS A 156 -17.86 -3.68 -0.38
CA LYS A 156 -18.92 -2.86 -1.00
C LYS A 156 -18.54 -2.35 -2.40
N LEU A 157 -17.26 -2.06 -2.61
CA LEU A 157 -16.73 -1.57 -3.89
C LEU A 157 -16.35 -2.70 -4.87
N GLY A 158 -16.44 -3.96 -4.46
CA GLY A 158 -16.05 -5.12 -5.27
C GLY A 158 -14.54 -5.24 -5.47
N LEU A 159 -13.73 -4.67 -4.58
CA LEU A 159 -12.27 -4.77 -4.62
C LEU A 159 -11.81 -6.09 -4.01
N LYS A 160 -10.94 -6.81 -4.73
CA LYS A 160 -10.24 -7.98 -4.18
C LYS A 160 -9.29 -7.56 -3.06
N THR A 161 -9.07 -8.43 -2.08
CA THR A 161 -8.17 -8.18 -0.96
C THR A 161 -7.37 -9.43 -0.62
N GLY A 162 -6.15 -9.27 -0.11
CA GLY A 162 -5.31 -10.39 0.35
C GLY A 162 -4.29 -10.87 -0.69
N GLU A 163 -3.50 -11.85 -0.29
CA GLU A 163 -2.53 -12.53 -1.16
C GLU A 163 -3.27 -13.33 -2.25
N GLY A 164 -2.71 -13.39 -3.46
CA GLY A 164 -3.33 -14.11 -4.59
C GLY A 164 -4.51 -13.37 -5.27
N ALA A 165 -4.73 -12.09 -4.99
CA ALA A 165 -5.77 -11.32 -5.68
C ALA A 165 -5.55 -11.23 -7.20
N PHE A 166 -4.29 -11.36 -7.64
CA PHE A 166 -3.89 -11.61 -9.03
C PHE A 166 -3.06 -12.89 -9.09
N ASP A 167 -3.58 -13.90 -9.79
CA ASP A 167 -2.82 -15.09 -10.15
C ASP A 167 -2.02 -14.77 -11.41
N LEU A 168 -0.72 -14.50 -11.25
CA LEU A 168 0.19 -14.24 -12.35
C LEU A 168 0.66 -15.55 -12.98
N ASP A 169 1.02 -15.52 -14.27
CA ASP A 169 1.64 -16.65 -14.94
C ASP A 169 3.08 -16.83 -14.44
N LEU A 170 3.28 -17.82 -13.57
CA LEU A 170 4.58 -18.20 -13.04
C LEU A 170 5.26 -19.31 -13.87
N SER A 171 4.59 -19.88 -14.88
CA SER A 171 5.12 -21.00 -15.68
C SER A 171 6.32 -20.62 -16.54
N GLN A 172 6.48 -19.32 -16.83
CA GLN A 172 7.58 -18.79 -17.62
C GLN A 172 8.86 -18.54 -16.81
N PHE A 173 8.81 -18.67 -15.48
CA PHE A 173 9.98 -18.48 -14.62
C PHE A 173 11.00 -19.61 -14.84
N ARG A 174 12.25 -19.25 -15.14
CA ARG A 174 13.38 -20.18 -15.24
C ARG A 174 14.42 -19.83 -14.19
N VAL A 175 14.85 -20.83 -13.42
CA VAL A 175 15.94 -20.67 -12.46
C VAL A 175 17.22 -20.33 -13.24
N PRO A 176 17.95 -19.26 -12.87
CA PRO A 176 19.22 -18.93 -13.53
C PRO A 176 20.22 -20.09 -13.38
N PRO A 177 21.08 -20.35 -14.39
CA PRO A 177 22.14 -21.34 -14.29
C PRO A 177 23.08 -21.01 -13.13
N GLN A 178 23.55 -22.04 -12.42
CA GLN A 178 24.51 -21.94 -11.33
C GLN A 178 25.95 -21.79 -11.85
N ALA A 179 26.86 -21.35 -10.98
CA ALA A 179 28.28 -21.29 -11.33
C ALA A 179 28.81 -22.71 -11.61
N GLY A 180 29.24 -22.95 -12.85
CA GLY A 180 29.68 -24.27 -13.32
C GLY A 180 28.68 -24.95 -14.27
N ASP A 181 27.46 -24.44 -14.39
CA ASP A 181 26.51 -24.90 -15.39
C ASP A 181 27.00 -24.50 -16.80
N GLN A 182 27.09 -25.48 -17.70
CA GLN A 182 27.35 -25.22 -19.11
C GLN A 182 26.04 -24.79 -19.76
N MET A 183 25.98 -23.56 -20.29
CA MET A 183 24.82 -23.13 -21.06
C MET A 183 24.70 -24.00 -22.32
N GLU A 184 23.50 -24.49 -22.61
CA GLU A 184 23.28 -25.29 -23.82
C GLU A 184 23.55 -24.42 -25.05
N LEU A 185 24.47 -24.88 -25.90
CA LEU A 185 24.93 -24.16 -27.09
C LEU A 185 23.80 -23.96 -28.12
N PHE A 186 22.74 -24.78 -28.03
CA PHE A 186 21.55 -24.70 -28.87
C PHE A 186 20.32 -24.95 -27.99
N SER A 187 19.64 -23.90 -27.57
CA SER A 187 18.28 -24.01 -27.01
C SER A 187 17.28 -23.76 -28.13
N VAL A 188 16.37 -24.72 -28.35
CA VAL A 188 15.20 -24.60 -29.24
C VAL A 188 14.14 -23.71 -28.60
#